data_AF-A0A0H3DI95-F1
#
_entry.id   AF-A0A0H3DI95-F1
#
_cell.length_a   1.000
_cell.length_b   1.000
_cell.length_c   1.000
_cell.angle_alpha   90.00
_cell.angle_beta   90.00
_cell.angle_gamma   90.00
#
_symmetry.space_group_name_H-M   'P 1'
#
loop_
_entity.id
_entity.type
_entity.pdbx_description
1 polymer ?
#
loop_
_entity_poly.entity_id
_entity_poly.type
_entity_poly.pdbx_seq_one_letter_code
_entity_poly.pdbx_strand_id
1 'polypeptide(L)'
;MQVRSAFVRGGIAVLAATAAVMVSAPSALADDGAARGRVDDAKSTQAYQVNTDQGTPYAKLFNFNLSDGKSLKLYCVEFGTNVREDVDMLETPWNKYPDAGSPFNKNSAKINWVLHHGYPALGLDAVEAELAKQGVKVHGGLSEFEAITGTQAAAWHFSDGVNLDLKRPLLQDNPAEANADVAALYSYLIGDQNTGIGAQPKPSLDIAGPKTEGKAGTRIGPFQVATNGVVTSLTTDLPDGVKITDADGKELKAADVKDGSKLFVDVPAGTKPGNGSFSLKATGEVDTGRLFVAENYAKHPAQSLIVADSEKTEVAAKAAASWTEAPATPVTTAPSTPGGAPSGGGELANTGVDAAVPFGIGGLLLGGGALLLLVNRRRSRA
;
A
#
# COMPACT_ATOMS: atom_id res chain seq x y z
N MET A 1 33.50 16.56 77.84
CA MET A 1 32.78 15.40 78.39
C MET A 1 33.12 14.18 77.56
N GLN A 2 33.84 13.25 78.17
CA GLN A 2 34.19 11.94 77.62
C GLN A 2 32.95 11.05 77.63
N VAL A 3 32.72 10.28 76.56
CA VAL A 3 32.35 8.86 76.70
C VAL A 3 33.05 8.10 75.58
N ARG A 4 33.94 7.19 75.98
CA ARG A 4 34.50 6.12 75.17
C ARG A 4 33.62 4.88 75.38
N SER A 5 33.39 4.11 74.33
CA SER A 5 33.21 2.66 74.47
C SER A 5 33.53 1.98 73.15
N ALA A 6 34.65 1.26 73.16
CA ALA A 6 35.10 0.36 72.11
C ALA A 6 34.43 -1.00 72.28
N PHE A 7 34.18 -1.71 71.17
CA PHE A 7 34.36 -3.15 71.12
C PHE A 7 34.84 -3.59 69.73
N VAL A 8 35.93 -4.34 69.77
CA VAL A 8 36.69 -4.97 68.68
C VAL A 8 36.35 -6.46 68.68
N ARG A 9 36.30 -7.06 67.47
CA ARG A 9 36.56 -8.47 67.04
C ARG A 9 35.50 -8.82 65.98
N GLY A 10 35.82 -8.92 64.69
CA GLY A 10 36.72 -9.88 64.03
C GLY A 10 35.85 -10.55 62.94
N GLY A 11 36.27 -10.87 61.73
CA GLY A 11 37.52 -10.74 61.01
C GLY A 11 37.28 -11.12 59.54
N ILE A 12 38.39 -11.35 58.84
CA ILE A 12 38.54 -11.94 57.50
C ILE A 12 38.32 -10.98 56.33
N ALA A 13 39.47 -10.63 55.75
CA ALA A 13 39.62 -10.01 54.45
C ALA A 13 39.21 -10.98 53.34
N VAL A 14 38.43 -10.47 52.38
CA VAL A 14 38.46 -10.96 51.00
C VAL A 14 38.70 -9.73 50.12
N LEU A 15 39.87 -9.72 49.49
CA LEU A 15 40.23 -8.84 48.39
C LEU A 15 39.24 -9.06 47.24
N ALA A 16 38.41 -8.06 46.95
CA ALA A 16 37.69 -7.97 45.69
C ALA A 16 38.09 -6.63 45.04
N ALA A 17 39.05 -6.71 44.12
CA ALA A 17 39.41 -5.60 43.25
C ALA A 17 38.24 -5.33 42.29
N THR A 18 37.37 -4.38 42.63
CA THR A 18 36.40 -3.84 41.66
C THR A 18 37.08 -2.70 40.91
N ALA A 19 37.71 -3.02 39.79
CA ALA A 19 37.92 -2.06 38.74
C ALA A 19 36.55 -1.59 38.27
N ALA A 20 36.17 -0.36 38.61
CA ALA A 20 35.00 0.29 38.05
C ALA A 20 35.25 0.52 36.56
N VAL A 21 34.84 -0.44 35.73
CA VAL A 21 34.66 -0.22 34.31
C VAL A 21 33.50 0.76 34.20
N MET A 22 33.80 2.04 34.06
CA MET A 22 32.85 2.99 33.50
C MET A 22 32.64 2.57 32.06
N VAL A 23 31.65 1.71 31.83
CA VAL A 23 31.04 1.56 30.53
C VAL A 23 30.43 2.93 30.25
N SER A 24 31.15 3.75 29.47
CA SER A 24 30.50 4.79 28.69
C SER A 24 29.47 4.05 27.84
N ALA A 25 28.24 3.99 28.33
CA ALA A 25 27.12 3.63 27.48
C ALA A 25 27.23 4.58 26.29
N PRO A 26 27.46 4.09 25.04
CA PRO A 26 27.21 4.96 23.91
C PRO A 26 25.78 5.44 24.12
N SER A 27 25.60 6.76 24.07
CA SER A 27 24.28 7.37 24.03
C SER A 27 23.49 6.60 22.99
N ALA A 28 22.58 5.74 23.44
CA ALA A 28 21.62 5.11 22.56
C ALA A 28 20.70 6.24 22.12
N LEU A 29 21.12 6.97 21.08
CA LEU A 29 20.16 7.52 20.15
C LEU A 29 19.42 6.29 19.66
N ALA A 30 18.17 6.15 20.08
CA ALA A 30 17.26 5.19 19.49
C ALA A 30 17.29 5.49 17.99
N ASP A 31 17.94 4.63 17.23
CA ASP A 31 17.67 4.51 15.81
C ASP A 31 16.28 3.89 15.75
N ASP A 32 15.27 4.76 15.73
CA ASP A 32 13.85 4.43 15.71
C ASP A 32 13.40 3.91 14.34
N GLY A 33 14.35 3.61 13.44
CA GLY A 33 14.10 3.07 12.11
C GLY A 33 13.45 4.08 11.16
N ALA A 34 13.38 5.36 11.55
CA ALA A 34 12.88 6.44 10.70
C ALA A 34 13.89 6.73 9.58
N ALA A 35 13.39 6.88 8.34
CA ALA A 35 14.26 7.18 7.22
C ALA A 35 14.98 8.53 7.43
N ARG A 36 16.23 8.61 7.01
CA ARG A 36 17.09 9.80 7.16
C ARG A 36 17.65 10.19 5.81
N GLY A 37 17.79 11.49 5.55
CA GLY A 37 18.45 11.99 4.35
C GLY A 37 18.82 13.46 4.40
N ARG A 38 19.31 13.98 3.28
CA ARG A 38 19.66 15.40 3.10
C ARG A 38 19.22 15.94 1.75
N VAL A 39 18.98 17.25 1.72
CA VAL A 39 18.76 18.00 0.48
C VAL A 39 20.02 18.00 -0.38
N ASP A 40 19.84 17.87 -1.69
CA ASP A 40 20.86 18.01 -2.73
C ASP A 40 20.40 19.17 -3.63
N ASP A 41 20.77 20.41 -3.27
CA ASP A 41 20.23 21.59 -3.95
C ASP A 41 20.75 21.68 -5.39
N ALA A 42 21.95 21.17 -5.64
CA ALA A 42 22.57 21.11 -6.97
C ALA A 42 21.76 20.26 -7.97
N LYS A 43 20.99 19.27 -7.51
CA LYS A 43 20.08 18.45 -8.34
C LYS A 43 18.60 18.85 -8.21
N SER A 44 18.31 19.90 -7.46
CA SER A 44 16.96 20.41 -7.27
C SER A 44 16.56 21.29 -8.46
N THR A 45 15.28 21.25 -8.82
CA THR A 45 14.75 22.09 -9.91
C THR A 45 14.20 23.37 -9.30
N GLN A 46 14.93 24.48 -9.44
CA GLN A 46 14.42 25.81 -9.12
C GLN A 46 13.58 26.33 -10.29
N ALA A 47 12.28 26.53 -10.06
CA ALA A 47 11.34 27.02 -11.06
C ALA A 47 11.20 28.56 -10.98
N TYR A 48 9.98 29.09 -11.07
CA TYR A 48 9.76 30.53 -11.08
C TYR A 48 9.81 31.16 -9.69
N GLN A 49 10.21 32.43 -9.66
CA GLN A 49 10.01 33.29 -8.50
C GLN A 49 8.55 33.74 -8.42
N VAL A 50 7.89 33.42 -7.31
CA VAL A 50 6.48 33.73 -7.09
C VAL A 50 6.32 35.08 -6.41
N ASN A 51 5.12 35.64 -6.52
CA ASN A 51 4.66 36.81 -5.79
C ASN A 51 3.52 36.36 -4.87
N THR A 52 3.76 36.33 -3.57
CA THR A 52 2.77 35.93 -2.57
C THR A 52 2.42 37.10 -1.66
N ASP A 53 1.38 36.93 -0.85
CA ASP A 53 1.01 37.89 0.20
C ASP A 53 2.02 37.99 1.36
N GLN A 54 3.04 37.12 1.41
CA GLN A 54 4.02 37.04 2.48
C GLN A 54 5.48 37.04 2.01
N GLY A 55 5.75 37.13 0.69
CA GLY A 55 7.11 37.20 0.17
C GLY A 55 7.22 36.84 -1.30
N THR A 56 8.47 36.72 -1.77
CA THR A 56 8.77 36.41 -3.18
C THR A 56 9.83 35.32 -3.36
N PRO A 57 9.64 34.11 -2.78
CA PRO A 57 10.62 33.03 -2.94
C PRO A 57 10.58 32.43 -4.35
N TYR A 58 11.60 31.64 -4.66
CA TYR A 58 11.53 30.70 -5.77
C TYR A 58 10.73 29.47 -5.36
N ALA A 59 9.80 29.04 -6.21
CA ALA A 59 9.26 27.70 -6.13
C ALA A 59 10.34 26.70 -6.54
N LYS A 60 10.43 25.57 -5.83
CA LYS A 60 11.49 24.59 -6.03
C LYS A 60 10.96 23.19 -5.78
N LEU A 61 11.33 22.26 -6.66
CA LEU A 61 11.20 20.83 -6.42
C LEU A 61 12.56 20.30 -5.95
N PHE A 62 12.65 19.99 -4.66
CA PHE A 62 13.90 19.59 -4.02
C PHE A 62 14.25 18.15 -4.39
N ASN A 63 15.53 17.90 -4.65
CA ASN A 63 16.09 16.56 -4.65
C ASN A 63 16.61 16.23 -3.26
N PHE A 64 16.31 15.04 -2.76
CA PHE A 64 16.69 14.61 -1.42
C PHE A 64 17.25 13.21 -1.45
N ASN A 65 18.46 13.06 -0.92
CA ASN A 65 19.17 11.79 -0.91
C ASN A 65 18.92 11.09 0.42
N LEU A 66 18.27 9.94 0.36
CA LEU A 66 18.11 9.04 1.50
C LEU A 66 19.44 8.35 1.83
N SER A 67 19.61 8.00 3.10
CA SER A 67 20.81 7.31 3.60
C SER A 67 20.98 5.91 3.00
N ASP A 68 19.91 5.32 2.46
CA ASP A 68 19.93 4.02 1.75
C ASP A 68 20.37 4.14 0.27
N GLY A 69 20.69 5.36 -0.18
CA GLY A 69 21.17 5.65 -1.53
C GLY A 69 20.05 5.98 -2.53
N LYS A 70 18.78 5.92 -2.15
CA LYS A 70 17.67 6.37 -3.00
C LYS A 70 17.55 7.89 -3.01
N SER A 71 16.81 8.42 -3.98
CA SER A 71 16.51 9.84 -4.06
C SER A 71 15.01 10.09 -4.18
N LEU A 72 14.53 11.12 -3.49
CA LEU A 72 13.14 11.55 -3.48
C LEU A 72 13.02 12.97 -4.04
N LYS A 73 11.83 13.31 -4.56
CA LYS A 73 11.46 14.70 -4.88
C LYS A 73 10.49 15.23 -3.84
N LEU A 74 10.74 16.45 -3.34
CA LEU A 74 9.96 17.05 -2.26
C LEU A 74 9.62 18.51 -2.54
N TYR A 75 8.52 18.96 -1.93
CA TYR A 75 8.19 20.37 -1.80
C TYR A 75 8.45 20.88 -0.38
N CYS A 76 8.66 22.18 -0.28
CA CYS A 76 8.63 22.88 0.99
C CYS A 76 7.21 22.95 1.55
N VAL A 77 7.08 22.79 2.87
CA VAL A 77 5.83 23.02 3.62
C VAL A 77 6.04 23.95 4.81
N GLU A 78 7.11 24.74 4.80
CA GLU A 78 7.50 25.66 5.88
C GLU A 78 8.10 26.95 5.28
N PHE A 79 7.22 27.83 4.80
CA PHE A 79 7.56 28.99 3.98
C PHE A 79 8.56 29.95 4.63
N GLY A 80 8.43 30.16 5.95
CA GLY A 80 9.25 31.14 6.70
C GLY A 80 10.67 30.67 7.04
N THR A 81 11.01 29.41 6.76
CA THR A 81 12.28 28.80 7.16
C THR A 81 13.13 28.51 5.93
N ASN A 82 14.43 28.79 6.01
CA ASN A 82 15.35 28.52 4.90
C ASN A 82 15.71 27.04 4.81
N VAL A 83 15.87 26.56 3.57
CA VAL A 83 16.45 25.23 3.31
C VAL A 83 17.91 25.19 3.75
N ARG A 84 18.37 24.03 4.20
CA ARG A 84 19.79 23.77 4.50
C ARG A 84 20.21 22.40 3.99
N GLU A 85 21.43 22.32 3.45
CA GLU A 85 22.06 21.08 2.97
C GLU A 85 23.02 20.46 4.00
N ASP A 86 23.40 21.23 5.03
CA ASP A 86 24.37 20.84 6.05
C ASP A 86 23.76 20.10 7.25
N VAL A 87 22.46 19.78 7.20
CA VAL A 87 21.73 19.12 8.29
C VAL A 87 20.94 17.91 7.80
N ASP A 88 21.08 16.82 8.55
CA ASP A 88 20.27 15.62 8.38
C ASP A 88 18.80 15.91 8.68
N MET A 89 17.90 15.35 7.88
CA MET A 89 16.47 15.38 8.11
C MET A 89 15.95 13.97 8.37
N LEU A 90 15.01 13.86 9.30
CA LEU A 90 14.38 12.61 9.73
C LEU A 90 12.93 12.57 9.28
N GLU A 91 12.53 11.40 8.80
CA GLU A 91 11.13 11.12 8.53
C GLU A 91 10.33 11.27 9.82
N THR A 92 9.34 12.15 9.77
CA THR A 92 8.62 12.64 10.93
C THR A 92 7.11 12.48 10.68
N PRO A 93 6.35 11.88 11.61
CA PRO A 93 4.90 11.87 11.53
C PRO A 93 4.32 13.29 11.45
N TRP A 94 3.25 13.51 10.67
CA TRP A 94 2.69 14.85 10.43
C TRP A 94 2.26 15.56 11.73
N ASN A 95 1.74 14.81 12.71
CA ASN A 95 1.36 15.36 14.01
C ASN A 95 2.53 15.85 14.87
N LYS A 96 3.77 15.63 14.42
CA LYS A 96 5.01 16.16 15.01
C LYS A 96 5.65 17.25 14.15
N TYR A 97 4.92 17.81 13.18
CA TYR A 97 5.36 18.96 12.42
C TYR A 97 5.81 20.10 13.37
N PRO A 98 6.96 20.75 13.12
CA PRO A 98 7.67 21.50 14.15
C PRO A 98 7.04 22.85 14.52
N ASP A 99 6.24 23.44 13.64
CA ASP A 99 5.50 24.66 13.94
C ASP A 99 4.04 24.34 14.34
N ALA A 100 3.75 24.49 15.63
CA ALA A 100 2.41 24.29 16.18
C ALA A 100 1.41 25.40 15.81
N GLY A 101 1.89 26.58 15.39
CA GLY A 101 1.06 27.70 14.93
C GLY A 101 0.67 27.61 13.46
N SER A 102 1.37 26.78 12.69
CA SER A 102 1.11 26.55 11.28
C SER A 102 -0.24 25.84 11.02
N PRO A 103 -0.93 26.16 9.92
CA PRO A 103 -2.15 25.46 9.51
C PRO A 103 -1.91 24.04 8.98
N PHE A 104 -0.67 23.58 8.84
CA PHE A 104 -0.27 22.29 8.25
C PHE A 104 -1.10 21.09 8.77
N ASN A 105 -1.20 20.93 10.09
CA ASN A 105 -1.93 19.82 10.70
C ASN A 105 -3.45 19.92 10.49
N LYS A 106 -4.01 21.13 10.46
CA LYS A 106 -5.43 21.36 10.20
C LYS A 106 -5.79 21.02 8.75
N ASN A 107 -4.88 21.31 7.83
CA ASN A 107 -5.10 21.16 6.40
C ASN A 107 -4.47 19.88 5.84
N SER A 108 -4.10 18.91 6.67
CA SER A 108 -3.28 17.77 6.23
C SER A 108 -3.89 17.00 5.07
N ALA A 109 -5.22 16.78 5.09
CA ALA A 109 -5.90 16.12 3.99
C ALA A 109 -5.84 16.94 2.68
N LYS A 110 -5.91 18.27 2.75
CA LYS A 110 -5.83 19.17 1.59
C LYS A 110 -4.42 19.20 1.01
N ILE A 111 -3.39 19.23 1.87
CA ILE A 111 -1.99 19.12 1.46
C ILE A 111 -1.77 17.79 0.75
N ASN A 112 -2.25 16.68 1.33
CA ASN A 112 -2.12 15.38 0.70
C ASN A 112 -2.81 15.31 -0.66
N TRP A 113 -3.98 15.93 -0.79
CA TRP A 113 -4.64 16.07 -2.08
C TRP A 113 -3.78 16.82 -3.10
N VAL A 114 -3.14 17.93 -2.70
CA VAL A 114 -2.26 18.72 -3.59
C VAL A 114 -1.10 17.87 -4.09
N LEU A 115 -0.48 17.09 -3.21
CA LEU A 115 0.66 16.24 -3.58
C LEU A 115 0.26 15.14 -4.57
N HIS A 116 -0.94 14.57 -4.45
CA HIS A 116 -1.41 13.50 -5.34
C HIS A 116 -2.07 13.99 -6.64
N HIS A 117 -2.53 15.25 -6.70
CA HIS A 117 -3.19 15.82 -7.88
C HIS A 117 -2.33 16.90 -8.56
N GLY A 118 -1.16 17.19 -8.02
CA GLY A 118 -0.14 18.06 -8.58
C GLY A 118 1.03 17.28 -9.17
N TYR A 119 2.04 18.02 -9.61
CA TYR A 119 3.28 17.47 -10.15
C TYR A 119 4.31 17.24 -9.03
N PRO A 120 5.14 16.17 -9.05
CA PRO A 120 5.27 15.15 -10.09
C PRO A 120 4.43 13.88 -9.90
N ALA A 121 3.66 13.73 -8.80
CA ALA A 121 2.83 12.54 -8.61
C ALA A 121 1.89 12.28 -9.82
N LEU A 122 1.30 13.35 -10.36
CA LEU A 122 0.78 13.35 -11.72
C LEU A 122 1.82 13.94 -12.68
N GLY A 123 2.06 13.22 -13.78
CA GLY A 123 2.81 13.77 -14.91
C GLY A 123 2.09 14.95 -15.56
N LEU A 124 2.80 15.76 -16.33
CA LEU A 124 2.29 17.01 -16.94
C LEU A 124 0.99 16.78 -17.73
N ASP A 125 0.99 15.82 -18.66
CA ASP A 125 -0.20 15.46 -19.44
C ASP A 125 -1.41 15.08 -18.57
N ALA A 126 -1.19 14.43 -17.42
CA ALA A 126 -2.24 14.03 -16.51
C ALA A 126 -2.79 15.23 -15.73
N VAL A 127 -1.93 16.14 -15.27
CA VAL A 127 -2.34 17.41 -14.65
C VAL A 127 -3.15 18.25 -15.64
N GLU A 128 -2.69 18.36 -16.89
CA GLU A 128 -3.43 19.06 -17.95
C GLU A 128 -4.81 18.44 -18.20
N ALA A 129 -4.89 17.10 -18.23
CA ALA A 129 -6.16 16.41 -18.39
C ALA A 129 -7.12 16.69 -17.22
N GLU A 130 -6.63 16.78 -15.97
CA GLU A 130 -7.43 17.17 -14.82
C GLU A 130 -7.94 18.62 -14.92
N LEU A 131 -7.06 19.56 -15.34
CA LEU A 131 -7.45 20.95 -15.59
C LEU A 131 -8.52 21.05 -16.69
N ALA A 132 -8.36 20.31 -17.79
CA ALA A 132 -9.31 20.29 -18.89
C ALA A 132 -10.69 19.78 -18.47
N LYS A 133 -10.78 18.80 -17.55
CA LYS A 133 -12.07 18.35 -16.98
C LYS A 133 -12.81 19.46 -16.24
N GLN A 134 -12.08 20.43 -15.69
CA GLN A 134 -12.64 21.63 -15.05
C GLN A 134 -12.89 22.78 -16.04
N GLY A 135 -12.70 22.55 -17.34
CA GLY A 135 -12.84 23.57 -18.37
C GLY A 135 -11.69 24.57 -18.43
N VAL A 136 -10.59 24.30 -17.74
CA VAL A 136 -9.39 25.13 -17.72
C VAL A 136 -8.46 24.70 -18.86
N LYS A 137 -7.96 25.66 -19.64
CA LYS A 137 -7.02 25.41 -20.74
C LYS A 137 -5.70 26.11 -20.43
N VAL A 138 -4.62 25.35 -20.53
CA VAL A 138 -3.24 25.86 -20.46
C VAL A 138 -2.72 26.21 -21.85
N HIS A 139 -1.69 27.03 -21.94
CA HIS A 139 -1.23 27.66 -23.18
C HIS A 139 -0.01 26.92 -23.75
N GLY A 140 -0.25 26.01 -24.70
CA GLY A 140 0.83 25.27 -25.36
C GLY A 140 1.31 24.04 -24.56
N GLY A 141 0.55 23.63 -23.55
CA GLY A 141 0.91 22.58 -22.60
C GLY A 141 1.51 23.18 -21.33
N LEU A 142 1.35 22.46 -20.22
CA LEU A 142 1.91 22.81 -18.93
C LEU A 142 3.38 22.39 -18.90
N SER A 143 4.27 23.37 -18.79
CA SER A 143 5.70 23.13 -18.59
C SER A 143 6.01 22.61 -17.19
N GLU A 144 7.16 21.95 -17.03
CA GLU A 144 7.67 21.52 -15.72
C GLU A 144 7.78 22.70 -14.74
N PHE A 145 8.24 23.87 -15.20
CA PHE A 145 8.41 25.04 -14.34
C PHE A 145 7.06 25.60 -13.87
N GLU A 146 6.05 25.65 -14.74
CA GLU A 146 4.70 26.06 -14.35
C GLU A 146 4.09 25.06 -13.36
N ALA A 147 4.28 23.76 -13.61
CA ALA A 147 3.76 22.69 -12.76
C ALA A 147 4.36 22.69 -11.35
N ILE A 148 5.70 22.80 -11.26
CA ILE A 148 6.43 22.94 -9.99
C ILE A 148 5.96 24.18 -9.24
N THR A 149 5.82 25.30 -9.95
CA THR A 149 5.46 26.58 -9.34
C THR A 149 4.04 26.58 -8.78
N GLY A 150 3.06 26.15 -9.56
CA GLY A 150 1.66 26.07 -9.12
C GLY A 150 1.47 25.08 -7.97
N THR A 151 2.13 23.92 -8.03
CA THR A 151 2.03 22.88 -6.99
C THR A 151 2.68 23.32 -5.67
N GLN A 152 3.89 23.88 -5.71
CA GLN A 152 4.56 24.40 -4.52
C GLN A 152 3.77 25.54 -3.87
N ALA A 153 3.22 26.46 -4.67
CA ALA A 153 2.38 27.55 -4.15
C ALA A 153 1.10 27.00 -3.47
N ALA A 154 0.47 25.97 -4.05
CA ALA A 154 -0.70 25.33 -3.45
C ALA A 154 -0.35 24.58 -2.15
N ALA A 155 0.83 23.98 -2.07
CA ALA A 155 1.32 23.41 -0.82
C ALA A 155 1.43 24.49 0.28
N TRP A 156 2.09 25.62 0.00
CA TRP A 156 2.22 26.76 0.93
C TRP A 156 0.88 27.37 1.35
N HIS A 157 -0.11 27.40 0.45
CA HIS A 157 -1.46 27.85 0.81
C HIS A 157 -2.04 27.05 1.98
N PHE A 158 -1.90 25.73 1.96
CA PHE A 158 -2.43 24.88 3.02
C PHE A 158 -1.48 24.69 4.19
N SER A 159 -0.16 24.65 3.97
CA SER A 159 0.83 24.45 5.04
C SER A 159 1.13 25.72 5.85
N ASP A 160 1.10 26.89 5.22
CA ASP A 160 1.54 28.16 5.83
C ASP A 160 0.47 29.25 5.78
N GLY A 161 -0.62 29.05 5.02
CA GLY A 161 -1.63 30.09 4.81
C GLY A 161 -1.17 31.21 3.87
N VAL A 162 -0.16 30.93 3.04
CA VAL A 162 0.44 31.88 2.09
C VAL A 162 -0.29 31.80 0.76
N ASN A 163 -0.74 32.95 0.24
CA ASN A 163 -1.53 33.00 -0.98
C ASN A 163 -0.74 33.58 -2.14
N LEU A 164 -0.84 32.92 -3.30
CA LEU A 164 -0.28 33.41 -4.55
C LEU A 164 -1.09 34.61 -5.04
N ASP A 165 -0.42 35.68 -5.48
CA ASP A 165 -1.09 36.82 -6.11
C ASP A 165 -1.57 36.43 -7.52
N LEU A 166 -2.85 36.05 -7.65
CA LEU A 166 -3.40 35.62 -8.94
C LEU A 166 -3.40 36.69 -10.04
N LYS A 167 -3.24 37.98 -9.69
CA LYS A 167 -3.14 39.05 -10.69
C LYS A 167 -1.73 39.14 -11.29
N ARG A 168 -0.73 38.77 -10.51
CA ARG A 168 0.68 38.75 -10.91
C ARG A 168 1.40 37.64 -10.16
N PRO A 169 1.18 36.36 -10.52
CA PRO A 169 1.67 35.23 -9.74
C PRO A 169 3.18 35.10 -9.80
N LEU A 170 3.81 35.53 -10.88
CA LEU A 170 5.26 35.47 -11.07
C LEU A 170 5.88 36.87 -10.95
N LEU A 171 7.04 36.99 -10.31
CA LEU A 171 7.67 38.29 -10.04
C LEU A 171 8.40 38.90 -11.25
N GLN A 172 9.10 38.08 -12.04
CA GLN A 172 9.83 38.53 -13.23
C GLN A 172 8.85 38.76 -14.40
N ASP A 173 9.28 39.53 -15.41
CA ASP A 173 8.60 39.64 -16.71
C ASP A 173 8.64 38.28 -17.43
N ASN A 174 7.82 37.36 -16.93
CA ASN A 174 7.55 36.08 -17.55
C ASN A 174 6.46 36.27 -18.61
N PRO A 175 6.39 35.35 -19.59
CA PRO A 175 5.28 35.33 -20.54
C PRO A 175 3.93 35.39 -19.82
N ALA A 176 2.96 36.06 -20.44
CA ALA A 176 1.62 36.19 -19.89
C ALA A 176 0.95 34.80 -19.76
N GLU A 177 1.27 33.90 -20.69
CA GLU A 177 0.86 32.51 -20.69
C GLU A 177 1.32 31.77 -19.42
N ALA A 178 2.60 31.90 -19.03
CA ALA A 178 3.13 31.24 -17.85
C ALA A 178 2.49 31.74 -16.54
N ASN A 179 2.17 33.04 -16.47
CA ASN A 179 1.40 33.57 -15.35
C ASN A 179 0.00 32.96 -15.30
N ALA A 180 -0.68 32.87 -16.45
CA ALA A 180 -2.02 32.30 -16.53
C ALA A 180 -2.04 30.81 -16.16
N ASP A 181 -1.06 30.04 -16.63
CA ASP A 181 -0.99 28.59 -16.42
C ASP A 181 -0.64 28.24 -14.97
N VAL A 182 0.29 28.98 -14.36
CA VAL A 182 0.58 28.85 -12.91
C VAL A 182 -0.65 29.22 -12.07
N ALA A 183 -1.33 30.32 -12.39
CA ALA A 183 -2.54 30.73 -11.66
C ALA A 183 -3.66 29.70 -11.83
N ALA A 184 -3.82 29.12 -13.02
CA ALA A 184 -4.79 28.09 -13.34
C ALA A 184 -4.53 26.82 -12.51
N LEU A 185 -3.31 26.30 -12.52
CA LEU A 185 -2.94 25.13 -11.75
C LEU A 185 -3.11 25.36 -10.24
N TYR A 186 -2.59 26.48 -9.72
CA TYR A 186 -2.75 26.83 -8.31
C TYR A 186 -4.23 26.88 -7.91
N SER A 187 -5.07 27.56 -8.70
CA SER A 187 -6.51 27.71 -8.42
C SER A 187 -7.25 26.38 -8.45
N TYR A 188 -6.90 25.50 -9.39
CA TYR A 188 -7.41 24.12 -9.39
C TYR A 188 -7.02 23.40 -8.10
N LEU A 189 -5.75 23.53 -7.69
CA LEU A 189 -5.23 22.76 -6.59
C LEU A 189 -5.77 23.18 -5.21
N ILE A 190 -6.16 24.44 -5.05
CA ILE A 190 -6.74 24.96 -3.81
C ILE A 190 -8.28 25.06 -3.86
N GLY A 191 -8.88 24.83 -5.03
CA GLY A 191 -10.29 25.04 -5.27
C GLY A 191 -11.20 23.92 -4.75
N ASP A 192 -12.47 23.98 -5.15
CA ASP A 192 -13.54 23.11 -4.62
C ASP A 192 -13.31 21.61 -4.86
N GLN A 193 -12.53 21.24 -5.89
CA GLN A 193 -12.17 19.85 -6.18
C GLN A 193 -11.25 19.25 -5.11
N ASN A 194 -10.47 20.09 -4.43
CA ASN A 194 -9.67 19.67 -3.30
C ASN A 194 -10.60 19.46 -2.11
N THR A 195 -11.17 18.26 -2.01
CA THR A 195 -11.95 17.81 -0.85
C THR A 195 -11.05 17.24 0.24
N GLY A 196 -9.78 16.98 -0.07
CA GLY A 196 -8.78 16.39 0.81
C GLY A 196 -8.71 14.87 0.66
N ILE A 197 -7.52 14.31 0.86
CA ILE A 197 -7.27 12.86 0.87
C ILE A 197 -6.75 12.48 2.25
N GLY A 198 -7.33 11.46 2.87
CA GLY A 198 -6.80 10.90 4.12
C GLY A 198 -5.41 10.26 3.94
N ALA A 199 -4.89 9.64 4.99
CA ALA A 199 -3.66 8.85 4.86
C ALA A 199 -3.88 7.72 3.84
N GLN A 200 -2.97 7.60 2.86
CA GLN A 200 -3.00 6.48 1.92
C GLN A 200 -2.64 5.19 2.66
N PRO A 201 -3.43 4.12 2.49
CA PRO A 201 -3.09 2.83 3.07
C PRO A 201 -1.86 2.26 2.36
N LYS A 202 -0.95 1.63 3.11
CA LYS A 202 0.18 0.92 2.51
C LYS A 202 -0.33 -0.14 1.52
N PRO A 203 0.32 -0.33 0.36
CA PRO A 203 -0.01 -1.39 -0.57
C PRO A 203 0.01 -2.74 0.12
N SER A 204 -0.98 -3.54 -0.17
CA SER A 204 -1.22 -4.85 0.39
C SER A 204 -1.77 -5.75 -0.70
N LEU A 205 -1.35 -7.00 -0.65
CA LEU A 205 -1.83 -8.05 -1.53
C LEU A 205 -1.79 -9.34 -0.74
N ASP A 206 -2.94 -10.01 -0.66
CA ASP A 206 -3.09 -11.31 -0.03
C ASP A 206 -3.94 -12.23 -0.91
N ILE A 207 -3.68 -13.54 -0.80
CA ILE A 207 -4.42 -14.58 -1.51
C ILE A 207 -4.86 -15.62 -0.48
N ALA A 208 -6.13 -15.56 -0.08
CA ALA A 208 -6.72 -16.51 0.85
C ALA A 208 -7.36 -17.69 0.11
N GLY A 209 -6.90 -18.91 0.37
CA GLY A 209 -7.44 -20.13 -0.23
C GLY A 209 -7.97 -21.10 0.85
N PRO A 210 -9.28 -21.14 1.15
CA PRO A 210 -9.83 -22.09 2.12
C PRO A 210 -9.77 -23.55 1.62
N LYS A 211 -9.59 -23.76 0.31
CA LYS A 211 -9.57 -25.09 -0.31
C LYS A 211 -8.46 -25.17 -1.37
N THR A 212 -7.28 -25.58 -0.93
CA THR A 212 -6.06 -25.68 -1.75
C THR A 212 -5.85 -27.08 -2.33
N GLU A 213 -6.68 -28.05 -1.92
CA GLU A 213 -6.57 -29.44 -2.36
C GLU A 213 -7.82 -29.86 -3.16
N GLY A 214 -7.61 -30.68 -4.19
CA GLY A 214 -8.69 -31.19 -5.02
C GLY A 214 -8.33 -32.44 -5.81
N LYS A 215 -9.08 -32.67 -6.90
CA LYS A 215 -8.90 -33.83 -7.77
C LYS A 215 -8.71 -33.38 -9.21
N ALA A 216 -7.99 -34.17 -10.01
CA ALA A 216 -7.96 -33.97 -11.45
C ALA A 216 -9.40 -33.99 -12.03
N GLY A 217 -9.67 -33.12 -13.01
CA GLY A 217 -11.01 -32.89 -13.56
C GLY A 217 -11.88 -31.93 -12.76
N THR A 218 -11.32 -31.22 -11.77
CA THR A 218 -12.04 -30.23 -10.96
C THR A 218 -11.29 -28.90 -10.91
N ARG A 219 -12.02 -27.84 -10.55
CA ARG A 219 -11.45 -26.52 -10.25
C ARG A 219 -11.18 -26.40 -8.76
N ILE A 220 -9.92 -26.15 -8.40
CA ILE A 220 -9.46 -26.04 -7.02
C ILE A 220 -9.49 -24.58 -6.60
N GLY A 221 -10.10 -24.29 -5.46
CA GLY A 221 -10.35 -22.94 -4.98
C GLY A 221 -11.75 -22.80 -4.36
N PRO A 222 -12.28 -21.57 -4.24
CA PRO A 222 -11.69 -20.32 -4.76
C PRO A 222 -10.47 -19.87 -3.96
N PHE A 223 -9.50 -19.27 -4.66
CA PHE A 223 -8.47 -18.41 -4.09
C PHE A 223 -8.95 -16.97 -4.18
N GLN A 224 -9.23 -16.37 -3.02
CA GLN A 224 -9.76 -15.02 -2.91
C GLN A 224 -8.62 -14.02 -2.80
N VAL A 225 -8.59 -13.06 -3.72
CA VAL A 225 -7.60 -11.98 -3.76
C VAL A 225 -8.13 -10.80 -2.95
N ALA A 226 -7.29 -10.28 -2.05
CA ALA A 226 -7.52 -9.03 -1.33
C ALA A 226 -6.35 -8.09 -1.62
N THR A 227 -6.62 -6.92 -2.18
CA THR A 227 -5.58 -5.94 -2.55
C THR A 227 -6.13 -4.52 -2.56
N ASN A 228 -5.31 -3.55 -2.16
CA ASN A 228 -5.56 -2.12 -2.39
C ASN A 228 -4.65 -1.53 -3.48
N GLY A 229 -3.82 -2.36 -4.12
CA GLY A 229 -2.99 -2.01 -5.28
C GLY A 229 -3.55 -2.55 -6.60
N VAL A 230 -2.98 -2.09 -7.70
CA VAL A 230 -3.30 -2.55 -9.07
C VAL A 230 -2.49 -3.80 -9.39
N VAL A 231 -3.14 -4.89 -9.80
CA VAL A 231 -2.45 -6.12 -10.20
C VAL A 231 -1.74 -5.92 -11.53
N THR A 232 -0.42 -6.15 -11.54
CA THR A 232 0.45 -5.93 -12.71
C THR A 232 0.97 -7.23 -13.31
N SER A 233 1.03 -8.31 -12.52
CA SER A 233 1.50 -9.62 -12.99
C SER A 233 0.72 -10.78 -12.36
N LEU A 234 0.49 -11.80 -13.18
CA LEU A 234 0.05 -13.13 -12.78
C LEU A 234 1.03 -14.12 -13.40
N THR A 235 1.82 -14.79 -12.56
CA THR A 235 2.82 -15.78 -12.97
C THR A 235 2.40 -17.15 -12.47
N THR A 236 2.50 -18.17 -13.32
CA THR A 236 2.09 -19.54 -13.00
C THR A 236 3.25 -20.51 -13.11
N ASP A 237 3.37 -21.39 -12.13
CA ASP A 237 4.21 -22.58 -12.14
C ASP A 237 3.28 -23.79 -12.07
N LEU A 238 2.72 -24.13 -13.24
CA LEU A 238 1.66 -25.11 -13.42
C LEU A 238 2.06 -26.11 -14.52
N PRO A 239 1.71 -27.41 -14.39
CA PRO A 239 1.91 -28.38 -15.45
C PRO A 239 1.10 -28.06 -16.71
N ASP A 240 1.54 -28.61 -17.84
CA ASP A 240 0.87 -28.42 -19.13
C ASP A 240 -0.63 -28.73 -19.06
N GLY A 241 -1.43 -27.77 -19.51
CA GLY A 241 -2.90 -27.87 -19.53
C GLY A 241 -3.60 -27.40 -18.26
N VAL A 242 -2.90 -27.25 -17.13
CA VAL A 242 -3.46 -26.67 -15.90
C VAL A 242 -3.42 -25.14 -16.00
N LYS A 243 -4.54 -24.48 -15.68
CA LYS A 243 -4.70 -23.03 -15.87
C LYS A 243 -5.28 -22.32 -14.66
N ILE A 244 -5.07 -21.01 -14.59
CA ILE A 244 -5.79 -20.14 -13.66
C ILE A 244 -7.03 -19.57 -14.36
N THR A 245 -8.20 -19.84 -13.79
CA THR A 245 -9.49 -19.46 -14.36
C THR A 245 -10.38 -18.73 -13.35
N ASP A 246 -11.43 -18.09 -13.85
CA ASP A 246 -12.56 -17.64 -13.02
C ASP A 246 -13.54 -18.78 -12.71
N ALA A 247 -14.65 -18.44 -12.04
CA ALA A 247 -15.69 -19.42 -11.69
C ALA A 247 -16.31 -20.09 -12.93
N ASP A 248 -16.34 -19.39 -14.06
CA ASP A 248 -16.92 -19.85 -15.31
C ASP A 248 -15.93 -20.70 -16.14
N GLY A 249 -14.66 -20.78 -15.72
CA GLY A 249 -13.61 -21.51 -16.40
C GLY A 249 -12.90 -20.72 -17.49
N LYS A 250 -13.14 -19.41 -17.58
CA LYS A 250 -12.39 -18.54 -18.49
C LYS A 250 -11.00 -18.29 -17.89
N GLU A 251 -9.98 -18.45 -18.73
CA GLU A 251 -8.59 -18.16 -18.36
C GLU A 251 -8.40 -16.67 -18.02
N LEU A 252 -7.75 -16.41 -16.89
CA LEU A 252 -7.54 -15.06 -16.36
C LEU A 252 -6.15 -14.53 -16.72
N LYS A 253 -6.09 -13.24 -17.07
CA LYS A 253 -4.84 -12.47 -17.16
C LYS A 253 -4.71 -11.52 -15.96
N ALA A 254 -3.53 -10.95 -15.75
CA ALA A 254 -3.29 -9.99 -14.67
C ALA A 254 -4.32 -8.84 -14.64
N ALA A 255 -4.67 -8.28 -15.81
CA ALA A 255 -5.64 -7.18 -15.92
C ALA A 255 -7.10 -7.57 -15.57
N ASP A 256 -7.41 -8.86 -15.54
CA ASP A 256 -8.74 -9.36 -15.15
C ASP A 256 -8.86 -9.53 -13.62
N VAL A 257 -7.74 -9.51 -12.89
CA VAL A 257 -7.69 -9.70 -11.44
C VAL A 257 -7.78 -8.36 -10.73
N LYS A 258 -8.78 -8.22 -9.87
CA LYS A 258 -9.05 -7.03 -9.06
C LYS A 258 -9.21 -7.43 -7.59
N ASP A 259 -9.34 -6.42 -6.73
CA ASP A 259 -9.73 -6.67 -5.35
C ASP A 259 -11.04 -7.48 -5.29
N GLY A 260 -11.06 -8.53 -4.46
CA GLY A 260 -12.18 -9.45 -4.32
C GLY A 260 -12.30 -10.53 -5.41
N SER A 261 -11.42 -10.56 -6.41
CA SER A 261 -11.43 -11.60 -7.45
C SER A 261 -11.29 -13.01 -6.85
N LYS A 262 -12.00 -13.97 -7.45
CA LYS A 262 -11.95 -15.39 -7.08
C LYS A 262 -11.29 -16.18 -8.21
N LEU A 263 -10.11 -16.70 -7.93
CA LEU A 263 -9.31 -17.46 -8.88
C LEU A 263 -9.46 -18.95 -8.59
N PHE A 264 -9.37 -19.77 -9.62
CA PHE A 264 -9.41 -21.22 -9.52
C PHE A 264 -8.25 -21.83 -10.29
N VAL A 265 -7.69 -22.91 -9.76
CA VAL A 265 -6.75 -23.76 -10.51
C VAL A 265 -7.57 -24.82 -11.21
N ASP A 266 -7.74 -24.68 -12.53
CA ASP A 266 -8.47 -25.62 -13.37
C ASP A 266 -7.55 -26.76 -13.78
N VAL A 267 -7.81 -27.96 -13.23
CA VAL A 267 -7.02 -29.16 -13.48
C VAL A 267 -7.80 -30.06 -14.41
N PRO A 268 -7.37 -30.27 -15.67
CA PRO A 268 -8.03 -31.17 -16.60
C PRO A 268 -8.17 -32.60 -16.07
N ALA A 269 -9.15 -33.34 -16.59
CA ALA A 269 -9.29 -34.76 -16.30
C ALA A 269 -8.10 -35.54 -16.90
N GLY A 270 -7.60 -36.53 -16.17
CA GLY A 270 -6.43 -37.32 -16.60
C GLY A 270 -5.08 -36.66 -16.33
N THR A 271 -5.04 -35.45 -15.76
CA THR A 271 -3.79 -34.86 -15.25
C THR A 271 -3.25 -35.73 -14.12
N LYS A 272 -1.95 -36.05 -14.19
CA LYS A 272 -1.27 -36.83 -13.15
C LYS A 272 -1.35 -36.12 -11.79
N PRO A 273 -1.41 -36.86 -10.67
CA PRO A 273 -1.34 -36.27 -9.34
C PRO A 273 -0.12 -35.36 -9.20
N GLY A 274 -0.30 -34.22 -8.55
CA GLY A 274 0.75 -33.22 -8.47
C GLY A 274 0.34 -31.99 -7.69
N ASN A 275 1.17 -30.96 -7.81
CA ASN A 275 0.92 -29.65 -7.26
C ASN A 275 1.29 -28.59 -8.30
N GLY A 276 0.83 -27.38 -8.05
CA GLY A 276 1.12 -26.22 -8.86
C GLY A 276 0.95 -24.95 -8.05
N SER A 277 1.56 -23.87 -8.49
CA SER A 277 1.48 -22.59 -7.80
C SER A 277 1.32 -21.42 -8.75
N PHE A 278 0.80 -20.32 -8.25
CA PHE A 278 0.77 -19.06 -8.96
C PHE A 278 1.10 -17.92 -8.02
N SER A 279 1.66 -16.85 -8.57
CA SER A 279 2.00 -15.63 -7.85
C SER A 279 1.34 -14.45 -8.52
N LEU A 280 0.76 -13.57 -7.71
CA LEU A 280 0.31 -12.25 -8.14
C LEU A 280 1.33 -11.21 -7.68
N LYS A 281 1.52 -10.18 -8.49
CA LYS A 281 2.16 -8.94 -8.10
C LYS A 281 1.17 -7.80 -8.26
N ALA A 282 1.09 -6.95 -7.25
CA ALA A 282 0.32 -5.74 -7.29
C ALA A 282 1.23 -4.56 -6.96
N THR A 283 0.90 -3.41 -7.54
CA THR A 283 1.67 -2.18 -7.36
C THR A 283 0.76 -1.13 -6.73
N GLY A 284 1.25 -0.43 -5.73
CA GLY A 284 0.58 0.71 -5.13
C GLY A 284 1.55 1.85 -4.81
N GLU A 285 1.02 3.03 -4.59
CA GLU A 285 1.78 4.26 -4.35
C GLU A 285 2.13 4.38 -2.86
N VAL A 286 3.39 4.66 -2.51
CA VAL A 286 3.86 4.61 -1.12
C VAL A 286 4.52 5.87 -0.60
N ASP A 287 5.20 6.63 -1.46
CA ASP A 287 6.13 7.63 -0.96
C ASP A 287 5.55 9.04 -0.83
N THR A 288 4.48 9.37 -1.55
CA THR A 288 3.89 10.71 -1.51
C THR A 288 3.35 11.04 -0.11
N GLY A 289 3.68 12.23 0.37
CA GLY A 289 3.24 12.73 1.67
C GLY A 289 4.15 12.38 2.85
N ARG A 290 5.27 11.66 2.67
CA ARG A 290 6.24 11.47 3.77
C ARG A 290 6.88 12.82 4.13
N LEU A 291 6.84 13.17 5.41
CA LEU A 291 7.36 14.44 5.92
C LEU A 291 8.77 14.25 6.47
N PHE A 292 9.69 15.12 6.11
CA PHE A 292 11.06 15.17 6.63
C PHE A 292 11.28 16.49 7.35
N VAL A 293 11.79 16.41 8.58
CA VAL A 293 12.08 17.56 9.45
C VAL A 293 13.53 17.48 9.91
N ALA A 294 14.19 18.62 10.06
CA ALA A 294 15.58 18.68 10.51
C ALA A 294 15.81 17.89 11.82
N GLU A 295 16.86 17.09 11.86
CA GLU A 295 17.32 16.44 13.09
C GLU A 295 17.68 17.54 14.11
N ASN A 296 17.14 17.42 15.33
CA ASN A 296 17.32 18.42 16.38
C ASN A 296 16.89 19.84 15.94
N TYR A 297 15.75 19.91 15.24
CA TYR A 297 15.13 21.13 14.69
C TYR A 297 15.18 22.34 15.65
N ALA A 298 14.91 22.14 16.94
CA ALA A 298 14.90 23.22 17.93
C ALA A 298 16.24 23.98 18.07
N LYS A 299 17.37 23.34 17.75
CA LYS A 299 18.70 23.99 17.76
C LYS A 299 19.18 24.37 16.36
N HIS A 300 18.79 23.57 15.37
CA HIS A 300 19.21 23.75 13.98
C HIS A 300 17.97 23.70 13.07
N PRO A 301 17.14 24.75 13.04
CA PRO A 301 15.94 24.74 12.21
C PRO A 301 16.33 24.76 10.74
N ALA A 302 15.78 23.84 9.95
CA ALA A 302 15.84 23.86 8.49
C ALA A 302 14.44 23.56 7.97
N GLN A 303 14.15 24.10 6.78
CA GLN A 303 12.85 24.01 6.13
C GLN A 303 12.34 22.57 6.06
N SER A 304 11.17 22.32 6.63
CA SER A 304 10.51 21.01 6.55
C SER A 304 10.03 20.73 5.12
N LEU A 305 10.26 19.50 4.66
CA LEU A 305 10.00 19.08 3.29
C LEU A 305 9.06 17.87 3.25
N ILE A 306 8.21 17.80 2.23
CA ILE A 306 7.24 16.72 2.05
C ILE A 306 7.41 16.06 0.69
N VAL A 307 7.38 14.73 0.66
CA VAL A 307 7.56 13.97 -0.58
C VAL A 307 6.40 14.21 -1.54
N ALA A 308 6.75 14.63 -2.75
CA ALA A 308 5.84 15.01 -3.81
C ALA A 308 5.82 14.01 -4.97
N ASP A 309 6.83 13.16 -5.07
CA ASP A 309 6.85 12.05 -6.02
C ASP A 309 6.13 10.83 -5.46
N SER A 310 5.66 9.99 -6.36
CA SER A 310 5.00 8.72 -6.04
C SER A 310 5.86 7.57 -6.52
N GLU A 311 6.61 6.95 -5.62
CA GLU A 311 7.22 5.66 -5.95
C GLU A 311 6.16 4.56 -5.88
N LYS A 312 6.10 3.80 -6.97
CA LYS A 312 5.32 2.58 -7.08
C LYS A 312 6.04 1.46 -6.33
N THR A 313 5.48 1.03 -5.22
CA THR A 313 5.94 -0.16 -4.50
C THR A 313 5.21 -1.40 -5.01
N GLU A 314 5.97 -2.44 -5.32
CA GLU A 314 5.44 -3.75 -5.68
C GLU A 314 5.32 -4.63 -4.44
N VAL A 315 4.14 -5.24 -4.27
CA VAL A 315 3.87 -6.30 -3.30
C VAL A 315 3.53 -7.59 -4.05
N ALA A 316 3.94 -8.73 -3.50
CA ALA A 316 3.72 -10.03 -4.13
C ALA A 316 3.07 -11.00 -3.13
N ALA A 317 2.15 -11.81 -3.63
CA ALA A 317 1.54 -12.91 -2.90
C ALA A 317 1.57 -14.18 -3.76
N LYS A 318 1.74 -15.33 -3.11
CA LYS A 318 1.83 -16.64 -3.76
C LYS A 318 0.80 -17.58 -3.16
N ALA A 319 0.14 -18.36 -4.01
CA ALA A 319 -0.75 -19.43 -3.63
C ALA A 319 -0.36 -20.74 -4.33
N ALA A 320 -0.72 -21.86 -3.71
CA ALA A 320 -0.44 -23.19 -4.24
C ALA A 320 -1.69 -24.08 -4.15
N ALA A 321 -1.80 -25.01 -5.08
CA ALA A 321 -2.82 -26.03 -5.12
C ALA A 321 -2.20 -27.42 -5.30
N SER A 322 -2.83 -28.44 -4.75
CA SER A 322 -2.47 -29.85 -4.95
C SER A 322 -3.67 -30.68 -5.38
N TRP A 323 -3.43 -31.72 -6.16
CA TRP A 323 -4.48 -32.60 -6.62
C TRP A 323 -4.06 -34.05 -6.68
N THR A 324 -5.03 -34.92 -6.39
CA THR A 324 -4.90 -36.37 -6.53
C THR A 324 -5.58 -36.84 -7.82
N GLU A 325 -5.32 -38.10 -8.16
CA GLU A 325 -6.02 -38.76 -9.26
C GLU A 325 -7.54 -38.77 -9.02
N ALA A 326 -8.31 -38.61 -10.09
CA ALA A 326 -9.74 -38.85 -10.03
C ALA A 326 -9.97 -40.36 -9.83
N PRO A 327 -10.91 -40.80 -8.98
CA PRO A 327 -11.27 -42.21 -8.94
C PRO A 327 -11.69 -42.65 -10.33
N ALA A 328 -11.10 -43.74 -10.82
CA ALA A 328 -11.53 -44.33 -12.08
C ALA A 328 -13.04 -44.61 -12.00
N THR A 329 -13.83 -44.01 -12.90
CA THR A 329 -15.20 -44.48 -13.13
C THR A 329 -15.13 -45.96 -13.45
N PRO A 330 -15.87 -46.84 -12.75
CA PRO A 330 -15.89 -48.25 -13.07
C PRO A 330 -16.32 -48.37 -14.53
N VAL A 331 -15.45 -48.90 -15.38
CA VAL A 331 -15.84 -49.29 -16.73
C VAL A 331 -16.73 -50.51 -16.53
N THR A 332 -18.05 -50.33 -16.61
CA THR A 332 -18.97 -51.46 -16.74
C THR A 332 -18.63 -52.14 -18.05
N THR A 333 -17.90 -53.24 -18.00
CA THR A 333 -17.71 -54.12 -19.14
C THR A 333 -19.09 -54.57 -19.60
N ALA A 334 -19.47 -54.18 -20.82
CA ALA A 334 -20.66 -54.72 -21.45
C ALA A 334 -20.53 -56.26 -21.49
N PRO A 335 -21.56 -57.03 -21.09
CA PRO A 335 -21.51 -58.48 -21.16
C PRO A 335 -21.28 -58.91 -22.61
N SER A 336 -20.18 -59.61 -22.86
CA SER A 336 -19.96 -60.29 -24.13
C SER A 336 -20.91 -61.47 -24.23
N THR A 337 -21.86 -61.41 -25.18
CA THR A 337 -22.77 -62.51 -25.51
C THR A 337 -21.98 -63.70 -26.09
N PRO A 338 -22.04 -64.90 -25.51
CA PRO A 338 -21.59 -66.12 -26.19
C PRO A 338 -22.72 -66.65 -27.09
N GLY A 339 -22.44 -66.81 -28.38
CA GLY A 339 -23.34 -67.47 -29.33
C GLY A 339 -23.27 -69.00 -29.25
N GLY A 340 -24.42 -69.65 -29.51
CA GLY A 340 -24.50 -71.05 -29.96
C GLY A 340 -25.12 -72.05 -28.98
N ALA A 341 -26.42 -72.30 -29.12
CA ALA A 341 -27.19 -73.41 -28.51
C ALA A 341 -26.86 -74.77 -29.23
N PRO A 342 -27.32 -75.97 -28.78
CA PRO A 342 -28.63 -76.24 -28.18
C PRO A 342 -28.70 -77.29 -27.04
N SER A 343 -29.59 -77.08 -26.07
CA SER A 343 -30.64 -78.03 -25.66
C SER A 343 -31.23 -77.67 -24.30
N GLY A 344 -32.55 -77.84 -24.18
CA GLY A 344 -33.16 -78.24 -22.91
C GLY A 344 -33.79 -77.14 -22.05
N GLY A 345 -35.02 -76.76 -22.40
CA GLY A 345 -36.10 -76.63 -21.42
C GLY A 345 -36.25 -75.32 -20.65
N GLY A 346 -37.45 -74.76 -20.71
CA GLY A 346 -38.04 -74.09 -19.54
C GLY A 346 -38.25 -72.59 -19.65
N GLU A 347 -39.51 -72.28 -19.96
CA GLU A 347 -40.29 -71.19 -19.39
C GLU A 347 -40.28 -69.79 -20.02
N LEU A 348 -41.50 -69.25 -20.02
CA LEU A 348 -42.02 -68.16 -20.81
C LEU A 348 -41.63 -66.79 -20.24
N ALA A 349 -41.80 -65.80 -21.11
CA ALA A 349 -41.66 -64.38 -20.87
C ALA A 349 -42.49 -63.86 -19.68
N ASN A 350 -41.92 -62.88 -18.97
CA ASN A 350 -42.73 -61.81 -18.41
C ASN A 350 -42.08 -60.46 -18.72
N THR A 351 -42.64 -59.79 -19.72
CA THR A 351 -42.30 -58.47 -20.23
C THR A 351 -43.12 -57.39 -19.51
N GLY A 352 -42.50 -56.24 -19.21
CA GLY A 352 -43.19 -54.98 -18.89
C GLY A 352 -42.50 -54.23 -17.75
N VAL A 353 -41.48 -53.40 -18.00
CA VAL A 353 -41.52 -52.00 -18.48
C VAL A 353 -42.04 -50.99 -17.44
N ASP A 354 -41.05 -50.31 -16.87
CA ASP A 354 -40.84 -48.87 -16.60
C ASP A 354 -41.56 -48.02 -15.54
N ALA A 355 -40.69 -47.14 -14.99
CA ALA A 355 -40.87 -45.80 -14.45
C ALA A 355 -41.65 -45.58 -13.13
N ALA A 356 -40.90 -45.22 -12.08
CA ALA A 356 -40.95 -43.87 -11.48
C ALA A 356 -40.16 -43.81 -10.15
N VAL A 357 -39.18 -42.91 -10.09
CA VAL A 357 -38.59 -42.38 -8.85
C VAL A 357 -39.49 -41.23 -8.37
N PRO A 358 -39.71 -41.05 -7.05
CA PRO A 358 -39.05 -39.92 -6.40
C PRO A 358 -38.54 -40.15 -4.96
N PHE A 359 -37.57 -39.29 -4.64
CA PHE A 359 -36.83 -38.99 -3.40
C PHE A 359 -37.55 -39.07 -2.04
N GLY A 360 -36.78 -39.35 -0.98
CA GLY A 360 -37.19 -39.04 0.40
C GLY A 360 -36.28 -39.49 1.55
N ILE A 361 -35.25 -38.68 1.86
CA ILE A 361 -34.80 -38.24 3.21
C ILE A 361 -34.27 -39.27 4.25
N GLY A 362 -32.99 -39.11 4.60
CA GLY A 362 -32.45 -39.27 5.97
C GLY A 362 -31.20 -38.36 6.07
N GLY A 363 -31.09 -37.34 6.93
CA GLY A 363 -31.28 -37.35 8.39
C GLY A 363 -29.94 -37.69 9.06
N LEU A 364 -28.91 -36.83 8.99
CA LEU A 364 -28.55 -35.81 9.99
C LEU A 364 -28.13 -36.40 11.34
N LEU A 365 -26.83 -36.52 11.60
CA LEU A 365 -26.23 -36.47 12.95
C LEU A 365 -24.76 -36.02 12.84
N LEU A 366 -24.47 -34.82 13.35
CA LEU A 366 -23.34 -34.46 14.22
C LEU A 366 -23.31 -32.93 14.37
N GLY A 367 -24.18 -32.43 15.25
CA GLY A 367 -24.12 -31.07 15.78
C GLY A 367 -23.50 -31.11 17.19
N GLY A 368 -22.32 -30.51 17.34
CA GLY A 368 -21.68 -30.28 18.62
C GLY A 368 -20.89 -28.98 18.58
N GLY A 369 -21.34 -27.99 19.36
CA GLY A 369 -20.51 -26.84 19.72
C GLY A 369 -20.96 -25.47 19.22
N ALA A 370 -22.14 -25.00 19.65
CA ALA A 370 -22.40 -23.56 19.74
C ALA A 370 -23.56 -23.28 20.70
N LEU A 371 -23.27 -23.22 22.00
CA LEU A 371 -24.17 -22.56 22.96
C LEU A 371 -23.35 -22.13 24.18
N LEU A 372 -22.93 -20.87 24.21
CA LEU A 372 -22.63 -20.12 25.45
C LEU A 372 -22.37 -18.64 25.08
N LEU A 373 -23.44 -17.94 24.73
CA LEU A 373 -23.50 -16.48 24.82
C LEU A 373 -24.86 -16.12 25.39
N LEU A 374 -24.88 -15.74 26.67
CA LEU A 374 -25.69 -14.66 27.25
C LEU A 374 -25.66 -14.81 28.78
N VAL A 375 -25.02 -13.86 29.46
CA VAL A 375 -25.46 -13.14 30.67
C VAL A 375 -24.20 -12.50 31.25
N ASN A 376 -24.01 -11.20 31.04
CA ASN A 376 -24.02 -10.27 32.17
C ASN A 376 -24.05 -8.81 31.70
N ARG A 377 -25.14 -8.12 32.04
CA ARG A 377 -25.27 -6.68 31.92
C ARG A 377 -25.88 -6.20 33.24
N ARG A 378 -25.07 -5.66 34.15
CA ARG A 378 -25.34 -4.39 34.87
C ARG A 378 -24.35 -4.07 36.01
N ARG A 379 -23.89 -2.80 35.95
CA ARG A 379 -23.64 -1.84 37.04
C ARG A 379 -22.42 -2.05 37.96
N SER A 380 -21.50 -1.07 37.92
CA SER A 380 -21.39 -0.09 39.00
C SER A 380 -20.77 1.22 38.50
N ARG A 381 -21.33 2.35 38.97
CA ARG A 381 -20.70 3.66 39.05
C ARG A 381 -20.10 3.76 40.45
N ALA A 382 -18.87 4.27 40.53
CA ALA A 382 -18.37 5.13 41.61
C ALA A 382 -17.20 5.92 41.02
#